data_AF-A0A968YFZ6-F1
#
_entry.id   AF-A0A968YFZ6-F1
#
_cell.length_a   1.000
_cell.length_b   1.000
_cell.length_c   1.000
_cell.angle_alpha   90.00
_cell.angle_beta   90.00
_cell.angle_gamma   90.00
#
_symmetry.space_group_name_H-M   'P 1'
#
loop_
_entity.id
_entity.type
_entity.pdbx_description
1 polymer ?
#
loop_
_entity_poly.entity_id
_entity_poly.type
_entity_poly.pdbx_seq_one_letter_code
_entity_poly.pdbx_strand_id
1 'polypeptide(L)'
;MAEIRFNPTIITQDAAWIGEALNYNTLMPHGALINPIGIEAIDKATLEVKTAIAANDKKIELKNKINNGAGIPSGMTLTFGATSVITSRWASSDATTLEIFPSPGVIAADTSYNYPGYGARPLYSGWAVGRTFAERDAGTPFTLAADTDDEIYLIAFDVPDALRNQEIVLVRHQTRVKENRLPKFSTYSSGLQTKLRAAYQMYIGT
;
A
#
# COMPACT_ATOMS: atom_id res chain seq x y z
N MET A 1 -18.14 -36.37 -28.77
CA MET A 1 -17.60 -35.13 -28.15
C MET A 1 -17.99 -35.16 -26.68
N ALA A 2 -17.04 -35.43 -25.78
CA ALA A 2 -17.29 -35.36 -24.34
C ALA A 2 -17.05 -33.92 -23.88
N GLU A 3 -18.08 -33.29 -23.34
CA GLU A 3 -18.03 -31.95 -22.78
C GLU A 3 -17.31 -32.00 -21.43
N ILE A 4 -16.05 -31.54 -21.39
CA ILE A 4 -15.30 -31.37 -20.14
C ILE A 4 -15.84 -30.12 -19.46
N ARG A 5 -16.71 -30.31 -18.46
CA ARG A 5 -17.12 -29.23 -17.56
C ARG A 5 -16.05 -29.04 -16.51
N PHE A 6 -15.27 -27.98 -16.64
CA PHE A 6 -14.53 -27.44 -15.50
C PHE A 6 -15.57 -26.94 -14.51
N ASN A 7 -15.73 -27.64 -13.38
CA ASN A 7 -16.38 -27.09 -12.21
C ASN A 7 -15.26 -26.36 -11.44
N PRO A 8 -15.11 -25.03 -11.55
CA PRO A 8 -14.20 -24.33 -10.65
C PRO A 8 -14.85 -24.43 -9.27
N THR A 9 -14.45 -25.42 -8.49
CA THR A 9 -14.55 -25.30 -7.04
C THR A 9 -13.75 -24.05 -6.72
N ILE A 10 -14.42 -22.92 -6.56
CA ILE A 10 -13.83 -21.74 -5.95
C ILE A 10 -13.54 -22.19 -4.52
N ILE A 11 -12.33 -22.71 -4.30
CA ILE A 11 -11.80 -22.85 -2.96
C ILE A 11 -11.57 -21.40 -2.54
N THR A 12 -12.57 -20.77 -1.93
CA THR A 12 -12.34 -19.61 -1.09
C THR A 12 -11.52 -20.13 0.09
N GLN A 13 -10.20 -20.26 -0.11
CA GLN A 13 -9.30 -20.46 0.99
C GLN A 13 -9.45 -19.21 1.85
N ASP A 14 -10.16 -19.35 2.97
CA ASP A 14 -10.29 -18.27 3.93
C ASP A 14 -8.89 -17.75 4.26
N ALA A 15 -8.75 -16.42 4.34
CA ALA A 15 -7.46 -15.80 4.55
C ALA A 15 -6.81 -16.39 5.82
N ALA A 16 -5.51 -16.68 5.77
CA ALA A 16 -4.84 -17.42 6.85
C ALA A 16 -4.93 -16.74 8.25
N TRP A 17 -5.26 -15.45 8.28
CA TRP A 17 -5.46 -14.65 9.48
C TRP A 17 -6.85 -14.79 10.10
N ILE A 18 -7.89 -15.21 9.37
CA ILE A 18 -9.22 -15.34 9.94
C ILE A 18 -9.39 -16.74 10.58
N GLY A 19 -10.08 -16.77 11.72
CA GLY A 19 -10.38 -18.00 12.46
C GLY A 19 -11.68 -18.69 12.04
N GLU A 20 -12.45 -18.07 11.15
CA GLU A 20 -13.82 -18.44 10.75
C GLU A 20 -14.07 -18.03 9.30
N ALA A 21 -15.16 -18.53 8.68
CA ALA A 21 -15.49 -18.22 7.28
C ALA A 21 -15.85 -16.73 7.08
N LEU A 22 -15.18 -16.07 6.12
CA LEU A 22 -15.38 -14.65 5.82
C LEU A 22 -16.82 -14.30 5.39
N ASN A 23 -17.51 -15.23 4.73
CA ASN A 23 -18.83 -14.99 4.13
C ASN A 23 -19.94 -14.63 5.14
N TYR A 24 -19.82 -15.00 6.42
CA TYR A 24 -20.83 -14.71 7.45
C TYR A 24 -20.47 -13.51 8.34
N ASN A 25 -19.22 -13.06 8.26
CA ASN A 25 -18.62 -12.14 9.23
C ASN A 25 -18.27 -10.79 8.62
N THR A 26 -18.76 -10.47 7.43
CA THR A 26 -18.59 -9.16 6.82
C THR A 26 -19.70 -8.20 7.24
N LEU A 27 -19.33 -6.93 7.42
CA LEU A 27 -20.25 -5.81 7.49
C LEU A 27 -20.57 -5.42 6.05
N MET A 28 -21.88 -5.41 5.72
CA MET A 28 -22.49 -4.93 4.47
C MET A 28 -21.57 -4.97 3.24
N PRO A 29 -21.68 -5.99 2.37
CA PRO A 29 -20.86 -6.03 1.16
C PRO A 29 -21.02 -4.72 0.36
N HIS A 30 -19.88 -4.09 0.05
CA HIS A 30 -19.74 -2.86 -0.74
C HIS A 30 -20.27 -1.58 -0.06
N GLY A 31 -20.47 -1.58 1.27
CA GLY A 31 -21.05 -0.44 1.99
C GLY A 31 -20.05 0.60 2.51
N ALA A 32 -18.73 0.32 2.50
CA ALA A 32 -17.71 1.21 3.07
C ALA A 32 -16.75 1.70 1.98
N LEU A 33 -16.33 2.96 2.11
CA LEU A 33 -15.37 3.60 1.20
C LEU A 33 -14.03 3.82 1.90
N ILE A 34 -12.95 3.67 1.13
CA ILE A 34 -11.60 4.03 1.54
C ILE A 34 -11.15 5.30 0.81
N ASN A 35 -10.52 6.20 1.55
CA ASN A 35 -9.70 7.27 0.99
C ASN A 35 -8.30 6.71 0.69
N PRO A 36 -7.85 6.68 -0.57
CA PRO A 36 -6.55 6.10 -0.93
C PRO A 36 -5.35 6.96 -0.53
N ILE A 37 -5.57 8.16 0.01
CA ILE A 37 -4.50 9.02 0.53
C ILE A 37 -3.70 8.27 1.61
N GLY A 38 -2.38 8.31 1.51
CA GLY A 38 -1.47 7.64 2.44
C GLY A 38 -1.22 6.16 2.14
N ILE A 39 -1.95 5.55 1.20
CA ILE A 39 -1.63 4.21 0.71
C ILE A 39 -0.42 4.31 -0.23
N GLU A 40 0.58 3.45 -0.03
CA GLU A 40 1.75 3.40 -0.91
C GLU A 40 1.41 2.70 -2.22
N ALA A 41 1.98 3.15 -3.32
CA ALA A 41 1.78 2.51 -4.61
C ALA A 41 2.70 1.30 -4.72
N ILE A 42 2.25 0.33 -5.49
CA ILE A 42 3.00 -0.90 -5.75
C ILE A 42 4.37 -0.63 -6.41
N ASP A 43 4.52 0.49 -7.12
CA ASP A 43 5.72 0.93 -7.82
C ASP A 43 6.53 2.01 -7.08
N LYS A 44 6.30 2.18 -5.77
CA LYS A 44 7.15 3.04 -4.93
C LYS A 44 8.61 2.56 -4.97
N ALA A 45 9.55 3.49 -4.99
CA ALA A 45 10.99 3.19 -4.98
C ALA A 45 11.78 4.24 -4.18
N THR A 46 12.90 3.83 -3.59
CA THR A 46 13.92 4.78 -3.11
C THR A 46 15.07 4.81 -4.11
N LEU A 47 15.34 5.99 -4.64
CA LEU A 47 16.42 6.26 -5.58
C LEU A 47 17.55 6.92 -4.82
N GLU A 48 18.74 6.33 -4.85
CA GLU A 48 19.90 6.88 -4.16
C GLU A 48 21.02 7.11 -5.16
N VAL A 49 21.50 8.36 -5.22
CA VAL A 49 22.53 8.78 -6.14
C VAL A 49 23.87 8.17 -5.73
N LYS A 50 24.51 7.46 -6.66
CA LYS A 50 25.81 6.84 -6.44
C LYS A 50 26.96 7.84 -6.55
N THR A 51 26.92 8.67 -7.58
CA THR A 51 27.98 9.61 -7.93
C THR A 51 27.38 11.00 -8.06
N ALA A 52 28.08 12.03 -7.57
CA ALA A 52 27.64 13.40 -7.73
C ALA A 52 27.45 13.74 -9.22
N ILE A 53 26.42 14.52 -9.50
CA ILE A 53 25.94 14.83 -10.84
C ILE A 53 26.05 16.33 -11.04
N ALA A 54 26.64 16.76 -12.15
CA ALA A 54 26.82 18.17 -12.45
C ALA A 54 25.57 18.79 -13.09
N ALA A 55 25.53 20.12 -13.17
CA ALA A 55 24.52 20.80 -13.95
C ALA A 55 24.65 20.41 -15.44
N ASN A 56 23.51 20.28 -16.11
CA ASN A 56 23.29 19.84 -17.49
C ASN A 56 23.58 18.36 -17.78
N ASP A 57 23.97 17.58 -16.79
CA ASP A 57 24.08 16.13 -16.94
C ASP A 57 22.72 15.51 -17.27
N LYS A 58 22.76 14.42 -18.03
CA LYS A 58 21.57 13.72 -18.57
C LYS A 58 21.39 12.32 -17.99
N LYS A 59 22.20 11.94 -17.02
CA LYS A 59 22.20 10.59 -16.43
C LYS A 59 22.50 10.65 -14.94
N ILE A 60 21.85 9.78 -14.18
CA ILE A 60 22.08 9.55 -12.76
C ILE A 60 22.45 8.08 -12.60
N GLU A 61 23.60 7.81 -12.01
CA GLU A 61 23.92 6.46 -11.53
C GLU A 61 23.30 6.24 -10.15
N LEU A 62 22.58 5.14 -10.00
CA LEU A 62 21.93 4.76 -8.74
C LEU A 62 22.77 3.72 -8.01
N LYS A 63 22.77 3.75 -6.68
CA LYS A 63 23.46 2.74 -5.87
C LYS A 63 22.83 1.35 -6.01
N ASN A 64 21.50 1.34 -6.07
CA ASN A 64 20.68 0.14 -6.21
C ASN A 64 19.83 0.23 -7.48
N LYS A 65 19.48 -0.93 -8.03
CA LYS A 65 18.51 -0.99 -9.13
C LYS A 65 17.11 -0.52 -8.68
N ILE A 66 16.34 0.04 -9.62
CA ILE A 66 14.97 0.57 -9.39
C ILE A 66 13.99 -0.59 -9.11
N ASN A 67 14.05 -1.23 -7.94
CA ASN A 67 13.25 -2.42 -7.60
C ASN A 67 11.75 -2.14 -7.35
N ASN A 68 11.00 -1.72 -8.36
CA ASN A 68 9.60 -1.33 -8.21
C ASN A 68 8.62 -2.00 -9.19
N GLY A 69 9.08 -2.99 -9.97
CA GLY A 69 8.27 -3.79 -10.89
C GLY A 69 7.70 -3.07 -12.13
N ALA A 70 7.54 -1.74 -12.10
CA ALA A 70 6.96 -0.96 -13.20
C ALA A 70 7.96 0.00 -13.88
N GLY A 71 9.05 0.37 -13.20
CA GLY A 71 9.99 1.39 -13.65
C GLY A 71 9.57 2.82 -13.25
N ILE A 72 10.31 3.81 -13.72
CA ILE A 72 9.97 5.24 -13.57
C ILE A 72 9.53 5.76 -14.93
N PRO A 73 8.28 6.24 -15.07
CA PRO A 73 7.81 6.84 -16.31
C PRO A 73 8.58 8.10 -16.69
N SER A 74 8.59 8.43 -17.98
CA SER A 74 9.16 9.69 -18.46
C SER A 74 8.29 10.88 -18.01
N GLY A 75 8.92 12.02 -17.72
CA GLY A 75 8.23 13.25 -17.34
C GLY A 75 7.94 13.38 -15.85
N MET A 76 8.37 12.43 -15.02
CA MET A 76 8.20 12.53 -13.57
C MET A 76 9.16 13.56 -13.00
N THR A 77 8.65 14.41 -12.11
CA THR A 77 9.47 15.35 -11.35
C THR A 77 10.06 14.62 -10.15
N LEU A 78 11.39 14.58 -10.05
CA LEU A 78 12.12 13.96 -8.95
C LEU A 78 12.92 15.03 -8.23
N THR A 79 12.82 15.07 -6.90
CA THR A 79 13.44 16.11 -6.07
C THR A 79 14.50 15.50 -5.17
N PHE A 80 15.77 15.68 -5.51
CA PHE A 80 16.88 15.22 -4.70
C PHE A 80 17.31 16.34 -3.74
N GLY A 81 17.14 16.11 -2.44
CA GLY A 81 17.37 17.16 -1.43
C GLY A 81 16.38 18.32 -1.54
N ALA A 82 16.75 19.49 -1.01
CA ALA A 82 15.83 20.63 -0.88
C ALA A 82 15.62 21.44 -2.16
N THR A 83 16.52 21.35 -3.14
CA THR A 83 16.54 22.29 -4.29
C THR A 83 16.73 21.64 -5.65
N SER A 84 17.20 20.38 -5.71
CA SER A 84 17.56 19.78 -6.99
C SER A 84 16.37 19.04 -7.58
N VAL A 85 15.66 19.74 -8.46
CA VAL A 85 14.50 19.21 -9.20
C VAL A 85 14.94 18.78 -10.59
N ILE A 86 14.64 17.54 -10.95
CA ILE A 86 14.91 16.99 -12.28
C ILE A 86 13.66 16.34 -12.87
N THR A 87 13.69 16.14 -14.18
CA THR A 87 12.64 15.41 -14.90
C THR A 87 13.19 14.10 -15.43
N SER A 88 12.53 12.98 -15.11
CA SER A 88 12.93 11.65 -15.55
C SER A 88 12.71 11.45 -17.06
N ARG A 89 13.53 10.61 -17.66
CA ARG A 89 13.15 9.81 -18.82
C ARG A 89 12.69 8.43 -18.36
N TRP A 90 12.15 7.64 -19.27
CA TRP A 90 11.75 6.29 -18.96
C TRP A 90 12.93 5.46 -18.43
N ALA A 91 12.74 4.76 -17.31
CA ALA A 91 13.68 3.80 -16.77
C ALA A 91 12.96 2.52 -16.35
N SER A 92 13.54 1.36 -16.64
CA SER A 92 12.97 0.06 -16.25
C SER A 92 13.18 -0.24 -14.76
N SER A 93 12.41 -1.17 -14.22
CA SER A 93 12.45 -1.62 -12.81
C SER A 93 13.70 -2.42 -12.41
N ASP A 94 14.72 -2.49 -13.26
CA ASP A 94 16.01 -3.11 -12.93
C ASP A 94 17.18 -2.20 -13.33
N ALA A 95 16.89 -0.99 -13.82
CA ALA A 95 17.91 -0.06 -14.22
C ALA A 95 18.72 0.40 -13.00
N THR A 96 20.04 0.45 -13.16
CA THR A 96 20.99 1.08 -12.23
C THR A 96 21.39 2.49 -12.68
N THR A 97 20.90 2.91 -13.84
CA THR A 97 21.10 4.26 -14.38
C THR A 97 19.75 4.83 -14.76
N LEU A 98 19.46 6.04 -14.30
CA LEU A 98 18.28 6.82 -14.69
C LEU A 98 18.71 7.88 -15.71
N GLU A 99 18.16 7.80 -16.93
CA GLU A 99 18.29 8.89 -17.88
C GLU A 99 17.33 10.03 -17.50
N ILE A 100 17.78 11.27 -17.66
CA ILE A 100 17.05 12.46 -17.24
C ILE A 100 17.08 13.52 -18.35
N PHE A 101 16.15 14.46 -18.28
CA PHE A 101 16.35 15.74 -18.96
C PHE A 101 17.48 16.50 -18.25
N PRO A 102 18.21 17.37 -18.97
CA PRO A 102 19.36 18.08 -18.40
C PRO A 102 19.04 18.68 -17.04
N SER A 103 19.78 18.27 -16.00
CA SER A 103 19.57 18.78 -14.66
C SER A 103 19.94 20.27 -14.58
N PRO A 104 19.08 21.17 -14.09
CA PRO A 104 19.45 22.58 -13.94
C PRO A 104 20.46 22.81 -12.79
N GLY A 105 20.63 21.84 -11.88
CA GLY A 105 21.47 21.97 -10.69
C GLY A 105 22.38 20.76 -10.46
N VAL A 106 23.29 20.92 -9.50
CA VAL A 106 24.16 19.84 -9.01
C VAL A 106 23.38 18.98 -8.03
N ILE A 107 23.55 17.66 -8.11
CA ILE A 107 23.03 16.71 -7.11
C ILE A 107 24.23 16.02 -6.46
N ALA A 108 24.30 16.10 -5.13
CA ALA A 108 25.38 15.47 -4.39
C ALA A 108 25.25 13.94 -4.42
N ALA A 109 26.39 13.24 -4.32
CA ALA A 109 26.39 11.81 -4.05
C ALA A 109 25.63 11.50 -2.75
N ASP A 110 25.11 10.29 -2.64
CA ASP A 110 24.39 9.79 -1.47
C ASP A 110 23.07 10.52 -1.18
N THR A 111 22.64 11.43 -2.06
CA THR A 111 21.32 12.06 -1.96
C THR A 111 20.27 11.05 -2.37
N SER A 112 19.22 10.90 -1.57
CA SER A 112 18.09 10.01 -1.86
C SER A 112 16.83 10.77 -2.22
N TYR A 113 16.00 10.12 -3.02
CA TYR A 113 14.63 10.53 -3.32
C TYR A 113 13.70 9.33 -3.16
N ASN A 114 12.61 9.53 -2.41
CA ASN A 114 11.55 8.53 -2.27
C ASN A 114 10.51 8.78 -3.36
N TYR A 115 10.62 8.05 -4.47
CA TYR A 115 9.64 8.06 -5.54
C TYR A 115 8.32 7.45 -5.02
N PRO A 116 7.22 8.23 -4.95
CA PRO A 116 5.97 7.80 -4.31
C PRO A 116 5.17 6.76 -5.11
N GLY A 117 5.63 6.41 -6.31
CA GLY A 117 4.91 5.55 -7.25
C GLY A 117 3.74 6.25 -7.94
N TYR A 118 3.41 5.80 -9.15
CA TYR A 118 2.24 6.24 -9.93
C TYR A 118 1.21 5.12 -10.12
N GLY A 119 1.61 3.87 -9.86
CA GLY A 119 0.79 2.69 -10.05
C GLY A 119 -0.35 2.54 -9.05
N ALA A 120 -0.97 1.37 -9.10
CA ALA A 120 -2.09 0.99 -8.25
C ALA A 120 -1.74 1.12 -6.76
N ARG A 121 -2.76 1.43 -5.96
CA ARG A 121 -2.69 1.52 -4.49
C ARG A 121 -3.37 0.30 -3.89
N PRO A 122 -2.67 -0.84 -3.71
CA PRO A 122 -3.32 -2.06 -3.24
C PRO A 122 -3.64 -1.97 -1.74
N LEU A 123 -4.78 -2.53 -1.36
CA LEU A 123 -5.11 -2.88 0.01
C LEU A 123 -5.24 -4.38 0.10
N TYR A 124 -4.75 -4.95 1.19
CA TYR A 124 -4.78 -6.39 1.40
C TYR A 124 -5.73 -6.74 2.54
N SER A 125 -6.36 -7.90 2.42
CA SER A 125 -7.16 -8.54 3.44
C SER A 125 -6.40 -8.59 4.77
N GLY A 126 -7.08 -8.22 5.85
CA GLY A 126 -6.53 -8.13 7.19
C GLY A 126 -5.78 -6.83 7.50
N TRP A 127 -5.64 -5.89 6.56
CA TRP A 127 -5.17 -4.54 6.90
C TRP A 127 -6.20 -3.82 7.76
N ALA A 128 -5.72 -3.05 8.74
CA ALA A 128 -6.56 -2.24 9.61
C ALA A 128 -6.85 -0.87 8.97
N VAL A 129 -8.12 -0.49 8.99
CA VAL A 129 -8.64 0.80 8.55
C VAL A 129 -9.41 1.45 9.69
N GLY A 130 -9.42 2.78 9.72
CA GLY A 130 -10.07 3.50 10.80
C GLY A 130 -10.48 4.91 10.42
N ARG A 131 -11.26 5.51 11.32
CA ARG A 131 -11.68 6.91 11.30
C ARG A 131 -12.16 7.33 12.70
N THR A 132 -12.21 8.62 12.94
CA THR A 132 -12.82 9.24 14.11
C THR A 132 -14.35 9.37 13.97
N PHE A 133 -15.05 9.57 15.08
CA PHE A 133 -16.50 9.86 15.03
C PHE A 133 -16.80 11.19 14.34
N ALA A 134 -15.92 12.18 14.48
CA ALA A 134 -16.04 13.45 13.77
C ALA A 134 -15.97 13.24 12.25
N GLU A 135 -15.04 12.41 11.78
CA GLU A 135 -14.93 12.03 10.37
C GLU A 135 -16.16 11.27 9.89
N ARG A 136 -16.67 10.31 10.67
CA ARG A 136 -17.93 9.61 10.36
C ARG A 136 -19.09 10.56 10.19
N ASP A 137 -19.28 11.46 11.15
CA ASP A 137 -20.42 12.39 11.17
C ASP A 137 -20.31 13.41 10.01
N ALA A 138 -19.08 13.68 9.54
CA ALA A 138 -18.81 14.44 8.33
C ALA A 138 -18.89 13.62 7.02
N GLY A 139 -19.17 12.31 7.09
CA GLY A 139 -19.23 11.42 5.92
C GLY A 139 -17.86 11.12 5.29
N THR A 140 -16.77 11.31 6.02
CA THR A 140 -15.41 11.05 5.53
C THR A 140 -15.18 9.53 5.41
N PRO A 141 -14.64 9.06 4.27
CA PRO A 141 -14.26 7.66 4.08
C PRO A 141 -13.20 7.20 5.09
N PHE A 142 -13.04 5.88 5.24
CA PHE A 142 -11.99 5.31 6.07
C PHE A 142 -10.60 5.62 5.50
N THR A 143 -9.58 5.67 6.37
CA THR A 143 -8.16 5.68 6.00
C THR A 143 -7.45 4.47 6.62
N LEU A 144 -6.14 4.34 6.42
CA LEU A 144 -5.34 3.38 7.20
C LEU A 144 -5.48 3.70 8.69
N ALA A 145 -5.66 2.67 9.51
CA ALA A 145 -5.96 2.85 10.92
C ALA A 145 -4.80 3.54 11.67
N ALA A 146 -5.16 4.49 12.52
CA ALA A 146 -4.31 5.12 13.51
C ALA A 146 -4.81 4.80 14.93
N ASP A 147 -3.93 4.96 15.91
CA ASP A 147 -4.32 4.82 17.32
C ASP A 147 -5.24 5.96 17.80
N THR A 148 -5.33 7.06 17.07
CA THR A 148 -6.27 8.15 17.30
C THR A 148 -7.70 7.85 16.84
N ASP A 149 -7.92 6.80 16.05
CA ASP A 149 -9.24 6.52 15.46
C ASP A 149 -10.22 5.95 16.49
N ASP A 150 -11.48 6.38 16.41
CA ASP A 150 -12.55 5.89 17.29
C ASP A 150 -13.14 4.58 16.77
N GLU A 151 -13.27 4.45 15.45
CA GLU A 151 -13.76 3.27 14.76
C GLU A 151 -12.62 2.61 13.99
N ILE A 152 -12.36 1.32 14.25
CA ILE A 152 -11.30 0.57 13.57
C ILE A 152 -11.88 -0.77 13.10
N TYR A 153 -11.58 -1.15 11.85
CA TYR A 153 -12.00 -2.40 11.24
C TYR A 153 -10.86 -3.07 10.47
N LEU A 154 -11.02 -4.36 10.19
CA LEU A 154 -10.16 -5.10 9.28
C LEU A 154 -10.82 -5.23 7.90
N ILE A 155 -10.01 -5.16 6.84
CA ILE A 155 -10.46 -5.40 5.47
C ILE A 155 -10.67 -6.90 5.24
N ALA A 156 -11.81 -7.29 4.66
CA ALA A 156 -12.14 -8.69 4.40
C ALA A 156 -11.45 -9.24 3.14
N PHE A 157 -11.43 -8.47 2.05
CA PHE A 157 -10.93 -8.90 0.73
C PHE A 157 -9.90 -7.92 0.18
N ASP A 158 -8.98 -8.42 -0.63
CA ASP A 158 -7.98 -7.60 -1.31
C ASP A 158 -8.67 -6.61 -2.26
N VAL A 159 -8.20 -5.37 -2.25
CA VAL A 159 -8.55 -4.34 -3.24
C VAL A 159 -7.31 -4.04 -4.06
N PRO A 160 -7.22 -4.51 -5.32
CA PRO A 160 -6.01 -4.37 -6.13
C PRO A 160 -5.61 -2.92 -6.38
N ASP A 161 -6.59 -2.01 -6.48
CA ASP A 161 -6.33 -0.59 -6.76
C ASP A 161 -7.40 0.33 -6.14
N ALA A 162 -7.07 0.88 -4.97
CA ALA A 162 -7.93 1.80 -4.22
C ALA A 162 -8.12 3.17 -4.90
N LEU A 163 -7.30 3.53 -5.91
CA LEU A 163 -7.54 4.76 -6.68
C LEU A 163 -8.72 4.63 -7.64
N ARG A 164 -8.93 3.44 -8.19
CA ARG A 164 -9.98 3.16 -9.18
C ARG A 164 -11.22 2.53 -8.56
N ASN A 165 -11.06 1.74 -7.51
CA ASN A 165 -12.16 1.16 -6.76
C ASN A 165 -11.95 1.42 -5.26
N GLN A 166 -12.74 2.34 -4.72
CA GLN A 166 -12.66 2.74 -3.31
C GLN A 166 -13.54 1.88 -2.40
N GLU A 167 -14.30 0.94 -2.94
CA GLU A 167 -15.18 0.09 -2.15
C GLU A 167 -14.36 -0.95 -1.38
N ILE A 168 -14.61 -1.02 -0.06
CA ILE A 168 -14.01 -2.01 0.83
C ILE A 168 -15.12 -2.78 1.55
N VAL A 169 -14.81 -4.03 1.88
CA VAL A 169 -15.66 -4.87 2.72
C VAL A 169 -14.97 -5.03 4.07
N LEU A 170 -15.69 -4.74 5.14
CA LEU A 170 -15.14 -4.73 6.50
C LEU A 170 -15.51 -6.01 7.24
N VAL A 171 -14.64 -6.45 8.14
CA VAL A 171 -14.88 -7.59 9.03
C VAL A 171 -15.59 -7.10 10.27
N ARG A 172 -16.69 -7.75 10.63
CA ARG A 172 -17.45 -7.46 11.85
C ARG A 172 -16.57 -7.66 13.08
N HIS A 173 -16.73 -6.77 14.05
CA HIS A 173 -16.15 -6.97 15.39
C HIS A 173 -16.63 -8.28 16.02
N GLN A 174 -15.89 -8.74 17.04
CA GLN A 174 -16.07 -10.02 17.72
C GLN A 174 -15.80 -11.27 16.86
N THR A 175 -15.41 -11.11 15.58
CA THR A 175 -14.92 -12.23 14.78
C THR A 175 -13.55 -12.73 15.27
N ARG A 176 -13.32 -14.03 15.12
CA ARG A 176 -12.08 -14.72 15.48
C ARG A 176 -10.95 -14.38 14.51
N VAL A 177 -9.83 -13.92 15.04
CA VAL A 177 -8.64 -13.49 14.28
C VAL A 177 -7.36 -14.08 14.87
N LYS A 178 -6.51 -14.62 14.01
CA LYS A 178 -5.18 -15.15 14.35
C LYS A 178 -4.16 -14.02 14.28
N GLU A 179 -3.75 -13.52 15.44
CA GLU A 179 -2.89 -12.35 15.59
C GLU A 179 -1.54 -12.49 14.85
N ASN A 180 -0.90 -13.65 15.00
CA ASN A 180 0.40 -13.96 14.39
C ASN A 180 0.35 -14.14 12.86
N ARG A 181 -0.85 -14.24 12.29
CA ARG A 181 -1.06 -14.37 10.84
C ARG A 181 -1.66 -13.09 10.24
N LEU A 182 -2.11 -12.16 11.08
CA LEU A 182 -2.70 -10.89 10.65
C LEU A 182 -1.62 -9.99 10.03
N PRO A 183 -1.78 -9.56 8.76
CA PRO A 183 -0.79 -8.72 8.10
C PRO A 183 -0.55 -7.41 8.86
N LYS A 184 0.71 -6.97 8.90
CA LYS A 184 1.16 -5.72 9.56
C LYS A 184 0.93 -5.63 11.07
N PHE A 185 0.31 -6.63 11.71
CA PHE A 185 -0.05 -6.51 13.13
C PHE A 185 1.14 -6.17 14.03
N SER A 186 2.29 -6.83 13.82
CA SER A 186 3.53 -6.55 14.55
C SER A 186 4.13 -5.15 14.30
N THR A 187 3.74 -4.48 13.22
CA THR A 187 4.21 -3.13 12.85
C THR A 187 3.26 -2.02 13.30
N TYR A 188 2.03 -2.36 13.74
CA TYR A 188 1.09 -1.39 14.31
C TYR A 188 1.57 -0.87 15.66
N SER A 189 1.16 0.35 16.00
CA SER A 189 1.42 0.92 17.33
C SER A 189 0.76 0.07 18.42
N SER A 190 1.32 0.10 19.63
CA SER A 190 0.77 -0.63 20.78
C SER A 190 -0.68 -0.23 21.09
N GLY A 191 -1.03 1.04 20.88
CA GLY A 191 -2.39 1.55 21.00
C GLY A 191 -3.35 0.91 19.99
N LEU A 192 -2.97 0.87 18.72
CA LEU A 192 -3.77 0.24 17.66
C LEU A 192 -3.91 -1.28 17.89
N GLN A 193 -2.84 -1.97 18.28
CA GLN A 193 -2.92 -3.39 18.65
C GLN A 193 -3.90 -3.63 19.80
N THR A 194 -3.91 -2.74 20.81
CA THR A 194 -4.84 -2.84 21.95
C THR A 194 -6.28 -2.65 21.51
N LYS A 195 -6.56 -1.68 20.64
CA LYS A 195 -7.89 -1.46 20.07
C LYS A 195 -8.36 -2.65 19.23
N LEU A 196 -7.50 -3.24 18.40
CA LEU A 196 -7.83 -4.44 17.62
C LEU A 196 -8.11 -5.65 18.52
N ARG A 197 -7.31 -5.87 19.57
CA ARG A 197 -7.55 -6.95 20.55
C ARG A 197 -8.85 -6.77 21.35
N ALA A 198 -9.28 -5.53 21.56
CA ALA A 198 -10.56 -5.24 22.21
C ALA A 198 -11.75 -5.43 21.25
N ALA A 199 -11.57 -5.09 19.96
CA ALA A 199 -12.62 -5.18 18.95
C ALA A 199 -12.85 -6.62 18.43
N TYR A 200 -11.81 -7.46 18.39
CA TYR A 200 -11.85 -8.79 17.80
C TYR A 200 -11.49 -9.89 18.81
N GLN A 201 -11.95 -11.12 18.57
CA GLN A 201 -11.54 -12.29 19.35
C GLN A 201 -10.17 -12.77 18.84
N MET A 202 -9.10 -12.10 19.28
CA MET A 202 -7.74 -12.37 18.83
C MET A 202 -7.08 -13.49 19.63
N TYR A 203 -6.38 -14.39 18.93
CA TYR A 203 -5.63 -15.49 19.53
C TYR A 203 -4.40 -15.83 18.69
N ILE A 204 -3.46 -16.59 19.24
CA ILE A 204 -2.33 -17.12 18.49
C ILE A 204 -2.81 -18.36 17.71
N GLY A 205 -2.77 -18.27 16.38
CA GLY A 205 -3.09 -19.41 15.52
C GLY A 205 -1.90 -20.37 15.41
N THR A 206 -2.17 -21.67 15.49
CA THR A 206 -1.23 -22.72 15.08
C THR A 206 -1.12 -22.76 13.56
#